data_AF-A0A554MG47-F1
#
_entry.id   AF-A0A554MG47-F1
#
_cell.length_a   1.000
_cell.length_b   1.000
_cell.length_c   1.000
_cell.angle_alpha   90.00
_cell.angle_beta   90.00
_cell.angle_gamma   90.00
#
_symmetry.space_group_name_H-M   'P 1'
#
loop_
_entity.id
_entity.type
_entity.pdbx_description
1 polymer ?
#
loop_
_entity_poly.entity_id
_entity_poly.type
_entity_poly.pdbx_seq_one_letter_code
_entity_poly.pdbx_strand_id
1 'polypeptide(L)' 'IDMRLRGREKAHGTLALKKFNEFLEMIPIAFKLEAPPKRFPQGFIAVAVKK' A
#
# COMPACT_ATOMS: atom_id res chain seq x y z
N ILE A 1 1.97 5.26 5.15
CA ILE A 1 1.31 3.94 5.27
C ILE A 1 2.31 2.88 4.83
N ASP A 2 2.62 1.92 5.70
CA ASP A 2 3.56 0.82 5.44
C ASP A 2 2.81 -0.51 5.51
N MET A 3 2.87 -1.30 4.43
CA MET A 3 2.36 -2.66 4.38
C MET A 3 3.56 -3.60 4.31
N ARG A 4 3.71 -4.47 5.32
CA ARG A 4 4.75 -5.50 5.36
C ARG A 4 4.18 -6.86 4.96
N LEU A 5 4.83 -7.52 4.02
CA LEU A 5 4.51 -8.87 3.55
C LEU A 5 5.40 -9.89 4.28
N ARG A 6 4.79 -10.95 4.83
CA ARG A 6 5.48 -12.00 5.58
C ARG A 6 5.47 -13.32 4.81
N GLY A 7 6.59 -14.05 4.88
CA GLY A 7 6.72 -15.39 4.32
C GLY A 7 6.27 -15.51 2.86
N ARG A 8 5.21 -16.30 2.62
CA ARG A 8 4.66 -16.61 1.29
C ARG A 8 3.97 -15.43 0.61
N GLU A 9 3.58 -14.41 1.36
CA GLU A 9 2.91 -13.22 0.81
C GLU A 9 3.81 -12.43 -0.13
N LYS A 10 5.14 -12.52 0.07
CA LYS A 10 6.15 -11.89 -0.80
C LYS A 10 6.11 -12.40 -2.24
N ALA A 11 5.69 -13.65 -2.45
CA ALA A 11 5.55 -14.24 -3.77
C ALA A 11 4.34 -13.67 -4.54
N HIS A 12 3.32 -13.18 -3.83
CA HIS A 12 2.08 -12.68 -4.41
C HIS A 12 2.00 -11.15 -4.39
N GLY A 13 2.98 -10.49 -5.02
CA GLY A 13 3.07 -9.04 -5.07
C GLY A 13 1.85 -8.36 -5.71
N THR A 14 1.22 -8.98 -6.71
CA THR A 14 0.03 -8.46 -7.38
C THR A 14 -1.20 -8.46 -6.47
N LEU A 15 -1.37 -9.51 -5.66
CA LEU A 15 -2.46 -9.61 -4.69
C LEU A 15 -2.29 -8.58 -3.58
N ALA A 16 -1.05 -8.42 -3.09
CA ALA A 16 -0.71 -7.43 -2.09
C ALA A 16 -0.97 -5.99 -2.57
N LEU A 17 -0.64 -5.66 -3.82
CA LEU A 17 -0.95 -4.36 -4.42
C LEU A 17 -2.47 -4.12 -4.49
N LYS A 18 -3.25 -5.13 -4.90
CA LYS A 18 -4.71 -5.04 -4.93
C LYS A 18 -5.29 -4.75 -3.54
N LYS A 19 -4.82 -5.49 -2.53
CA LYS A 19 -5.23 -5.29 -1.12
C LYS A 19 -4.83 -3.93 -0.58
N PHE A 20 -3.66 -3.43 -0.98
CA PHE A 20 -3.20 -2.11 -0.58
C PHE A 20 -4.07 -1.00 -1.17
N ASN A 21 -4.50 -1.14 -2.43
CA ASN A 21 -5.43 -0.20 -3.06
C ASN A 21 -6.83 -0.26 -2.42
N GLU A 22 -7.36 -1.46 -2.15
CA GLU A 22 -8.62 -1.62 -1.41
C GLU A 22 -8.56 -0.92 -0.04
N PHE A 23 -7.42 -1.02 0.67
CA PHE A 23 -7.23 -0.32 1.93
C PHE A 23 -7.25 1.21 1.77
N LEU A 24 -6.61 1.73 0.71
CA LEU A 24 -6.62 3.16 0.43
C LEU A 24 -8.05 3.67 0.15
N GLU A 25 -8.86 2.92 -0.59
CA GLU A 25 -10.27 3.28 -0.87
C GLU A 25 -11.16 3.30 0.39
N MET A 26 -10.83 2.50 1.41
CA MET A 26 -11.57 2.48 2.68
C MET A 26 -11.27 3.69 3.59
N ILE A 27 -10.20 4.45 3.34
CA ILE A 27 -9.83 5.56 4.22
C ILE A 27 -10.82 6.72 3.98
N PRO A 28 -11.67 7.08 4.96
CA PRO A 28 -12.75 8.06 4.77
C PRO A 28 -12.27 9.52 4.75
N ILE A 29 -10.96 9.73 4.87
CA ILE A 29 -10.33 11.05 4.97
C ILE A 29 -9.88 11.46 3.57
N ALA A 30 -10.01 12.75 3.22
CA ALA A 30 -9.41 13.26 1.99
C ALA A 30 -7.88 13.24 2.12
N PHE A 31 -7.23 12.19 1.62
CA PHE A 31 -5.78 12.09 1.52
C PHE A 31 -5.35 12.24 0.06
N LYS A 32 -4.25 12.96 -0.16
CA LYS A 32 -3.57 12.99 -1.46
C LYS A 32 -2.37 12.05 -1.37
N LEU A 33 -2.27 11.11 -2.30
CA LEU A 33 -1.07 10.31 -2.45
C LEU A 33 0.00 11.19 -3.09
N GLU A 34 1.11 11.40 -2.38
CA GLU A 34 2.24 12.21 -2.86
C GLU A 34 2.97 11.48 -4.00
N ALA A 35 3.01 10.15 -3.94
CA ALA A 35 3.60 9.28 -4.93
C ALA A 35 2.82 7.96 -5.03
N PRO A 36 2.87 7.26 -6.17
CA PRO A 36 2.31 5.92 -6.30
C PRO A 36 2.96 4.95 -5.30
N PRO A 37 2.23 3.93 -4.82
CA PRO A 37 2.76 2.98 -3.84
C PRO A 37 4.04 2.32 -4.36
N LYS A 38 5.15 2.53 -3.64
CA LYS A 38 6.45 1.99 -4.01
C LYS A 38 6.59 0.58 -3.48
N ARG A 39 6.95 -0.35 -4.37
CA ARG A 39 7.22 -1.75 -4.02
C ARG A 39 8.63 -1.89 -3.44
N PHE A 40 8.72 -2.55 -2.29
CA PHE A 40 9.97 -2.94 -1.64
C PHE A 40 10.00 -4.47 -1.42
N PRO A 41 11.17 -5.09 -1.22
CA PRO A 41 11.29 -6.53 -0.99
C PRO A 41 10.51 -7.04 0.24
N GLN A 42 10.23 -6.13 1.19
CA GLN A 42 9.47 -6.43 2.38
C GLN A 42 7.99 -6.04 2.29
N GLY A 43 7.54 -5.38 1.21
CA GLY A 43 6.14 -4.99 1.04
C GLY A 43 5.90 -3.71 0.23
N PHE A 44 4.93 -2.90 0.64
CA PHE A 44 4.52 -1.67 -0.07
C PHE A 44 4.50 -0.48 0.87
N ILE A 45 5.01 0.65 0.39
CA ILE A 45 4.96 1.93 1.10
C ILE A 45 4.21 2.94 0.25
N ALA A 46 3.29 3.67 0.88
CA ALA A 46 2.72 4.87 0.31
C ALA A 46 2.76 6.03 1.32
N VAL A 47 3.07 7.21 0.80
CA VAL A 47 3.03 8.46 1.55
C VAL A 47 1.70 9.13 1.23
N ALA A 48 0.85 9.22 2.24
CA ALA A 48 -0.45 9.89 2.16
C ALA A 48 -0.34 11.20 2.93
N VAL A 49 -0.59 12.32 2.25
CA VAL A 49 -0.62 13.65 2.85
C VAL A 49 -2.07 14.02 3.12
N LYS A 50 -2.35 14.47 4.34
CA LYS A 50 -3.65 15.01 4.71
C LYS A 50 -3.85 16.33 3.95
N LYS A 51 -4.95 16.43 3.20
CA LYS A 51 -5.33 17.69 2.54
C LYS A 51 -5.86 18.70 3.56
#